data_AF-A0A382VK36-F1
#
_entry.id   AF-A0A382VK36-F1
#
_cell.length_a   1.000
_cell.length_b   1.000
_cell.length_c   1.000
_cell.angle_alpha   90.00
_cell.angle_beta   90.00
_cell.angle_gamma   90.00
#
_symmetry.space_group_name_H-M   'P 1'
#
loop_
_entity.id
_entity.type
_entity.pdbx_description
1 polymer ?
#
loop_
_entity_poly.entity_id
_entity_poly.type
_entity_poly.pdbx_seq_one_letter_code
_entity_poly.pdbx_strand_id
1 'polypeptide(L)' 'METQRKPQSLERVLSLLDATMINAGGIIGSGIFMVPATVAFFTGSSSLFFLVWILGGIVSLFGALSVAELGA' A
#
# COMPACT_ATOMS: atom_id res chain seq x y z
N MET A 1 -8.43 17.45 -43.34
CA MET A 1 -7.54 16.31 -43.01
C MET A 1 -7.69 16.06 -41.52
N GLU A 2 -8.56 15.13 -41.13
CA GLU A 2 -8.68 14.73 -39.73
C GLU A 2 -7.54 13.78 -39.39
N THR A 3 -6.67 14.19 -38.47
CA THR A 3 -5.64 13.29 -37.91
C THR A 3 -6.35 12.20 -37.11
N GLN A 4 -6.52 11.02 -37.73
CA GLN A 4 -7.05 9.82 -37.11
C GLN A 4 -6.17 9.43 -35.91
N ARG A 5 -6.57 9.84 -34.69
CA ARG A 5 -5.91 9.42 -33.44
C ARG A 5 -6.30 7.98 -33.14
N LYS A 6 -5.51 7.03 -33.65
CA LYS A 6 -5.62 5.61 -33.28
C LYS A 6 -5.68 5.51 -31.74
N PRO A 7 -6.67 4.85 -31.13
CA PRO A 7 -6.73 4.73 -29.68
C PRO A 7 -5.45 4.06 -29.21
N GLN A 8 -4.64 4.78 -28.45
CA GLN A 8 -3.39 4.29 -27.89
C GLN A 8 -3.76 3.27 -26.81
N SER A 9 -3.80 1.99 -27.15
CA SER A 9 -4.01 0.91 -26.18
C SER A 9 -2.71 0.68 -25.41
N LEU A 10 -2.79 0.66 -24.08
CA LEU A 10 -1.66 0.27 -23.23
C LEU A 10 -1.37 -1.22 -23.41
N GLU A 11 -0.09 -1.55 -23.56
CA GLU A 11 0.35 -2.94 -23.62
C GLU A 11 0.32 -3.57 -22.22
N ARG A 12 -0.25 -4.78 -22.10
CA ARG A 12 -0.34 -5.50 -20.83
C ARG A 12 1.00 -6.17 -20.49
N VAL A 13 1.93 -5.38 -19.98
CA VAL A 13 3.30 -5.82 -19.67
C VAL A 13 3.57 -6.04 -18.18
N LEU A 14 2.69 -5.58 -17.29
CA LEU A 14 2.89 -5.74 -15.85
C LEU A 14 2.67 -7.18 -15.41
N SER A 15 3.71 -7.74 -14.78
CA SER A 15 3.64 -8.99 -14.03
C SER A 15 3.14 -8.75 -12.60
N LEU A 16 2.89 -9.83 -11.86
CA LEU A 16 2.53 -9.78 -10.43
C LEU A 16 3.61 -9.10 -9.59
N LEU A 17 4.89 -9.33 -9.92
CA LEU A 17 6.01 -8.70 -9.23
C LEU A 17 5.98 -7.19 -9.44
N ASP A 18 5.83 -6.73 -10.68
CA ASP A 18 5.79 -5.30 -11.01
C ASP A 18 4.64 -4.61 -10.26
N ALA A 19 3.45 -5.19 -10.31
CA ALA A 19 2.29 -4.68 -9.58
C ALA A 19 2.53 -4.63 -8.06
N THR A 20 3.15 -5.67 -7.49
CA THR A 20 3.45 -5.73 -6.05
C THR A 20 4.49 -4.70 -5.65
N MET A 21 5.56 -4.52 -6.43
CA MET A 21 6.61 -3.54 -6.13
C MET A 21 6.12 -2.11 -6.27
N ILE A 22 5.29 -1.82 -7.28
CA ILE A 22 4.64 -0.51 -7.41
C ILE A 22 3.76 -0.22 -6.19
N ASN A 23 2.97 -1.20 -5.76
CA ASN A 23 2.12 -1.03 -4.58
C ASN A 23 2.95 -0.85 -3.29
N ALA A 24 3.98 -1.67 -3.09
CA ALA A 24 4.89 -1.55 -1.95
C ALA A 24 5.56 -0.16 -1.90
N GLY A 25 6.06 0.32 -3.04
CA GLY A 25 6.64 1.66 -3.16
C GLY A 25 5.63 2.79 -2.94
N GLY A 26 4.36 2.59 -3.33
CA GLY A 26 3.28 3.55 -3.09
C GLY A 26 2.84 3.62 -1.63
N ILE A 27 2.88 2.50 -0.90
CA ILE A 27 2.48 2.43 0.51
C ILE A 27 3.59 2.94 1.45
N ILE A 28 4.85 2.60 1.17
CA ILE A 28 5.98 2.97 2.02
C ILE A 28 6.34 4.45 1.80
N GLY A 29 5.80 5.32 2.65
CA GLY A 29 6.08 6.76 2.67
C GLY A 29 6.88 7.24 3.88
N SER A 30 6.98 8.56 4.05
CA SER A 30 7.69 9.19 5.17
C SER A 30 7.08 8.89 6.56
N GLY A 31 5.83 8.40 6.60
CA GLY A 31 5.14 8.02 7.83
C GLY A 31 5.91 7.01 8.68
N ILE A 32 6.67 6.09 8.06
CA ILE A 32 7.48 5.11 8.80
C ILE A 32 8.61 5.75 9.62
N PHE A 33 9.03 6.98 9.31
CA PHE A 33 10.05 7.69 10.09
C PHE A 33 9.46 8.59 11.18
N MET A 34 8.24 9.10 10.98
CA MET A 34 7.60 10.03 11.92
C MET A 34 6.71 9.33 12.95
N VAL A 35 5.94 8.33 12.52
CA VAL A 35 4.90 7.69 13.35
C VAL A 35 5.47 6.81 14.47
N PRO A 36 6.58 6.06 14.30
CA PRO A 36 7.07 5.17 15.36
C PRO A 36 7.39 5.88 16.67
N ALA A 37 7.98 7.08 16.62
CA ALA A 37 8.32 7.84 17.81
C ALA A 37 7.06 8.18 18.62
N THR A 38 6.00 8.61 17.95
CA THR A 38 4.70 8.90 18.55
C THR A 38 4.05 7.65 19.14
N VAL A 39 4.06 6.52 18.42
CA VAL A 39 3.50 5.25 18.92
C VAL A 39 4.29 4.75 20.13
N ALA A 40 5.61 4.84 20.11
CA ALA A 40 6.47 4.46 21.24
C ALA A 40 6.19 5.33 22.47
N PHE A 41 6.01 6.65 22.29
CA PHE A 41 5.65 7.57 23.36
C PHE A 41 4.32 7.21 24.02
N PHE A 42 3.28 6.89 23.24
CA PHE A 42 1.97 6.53 23.78
C PHE A 42 1.90 5.12 24.38
N THR A 43 2.68 4.17 23.84
CA THR A 43 2.66 2.78 24.32
C THR A 43 3.52 2.56 25.55
N GLY A 44 4.65 3.29 25.68
CA GLY A 44 5.56 3.19 26.82
C GLY A 44 6.20 1.81 27.03
N SER A 45 5.98 0.87 26.11
CA SER A 45 6.38 -0.54 26.21
C SER A 45 6.69 -1.09 24.82
N SER A 46 7.83 -1.78 24.70
CA SER A 46 8.25 -2.40 23.43
C SER A 46 7.28 -3.46 22.94
N SER A 47 6.66 -4.23 23.84
CA SER A 47 5.69 -5.26 23.44
C SER A 47 4.41 -4.64 22.88
N LEU A 48 3.90 -3.59 23.52
CA LEU A 48 2.73 -2.86 23.04
C LEU A 48 3.02 -2.10 21.74
N PHE A 49 4.22 -1.53 21.60
CA PHE A 49 4.66 -0.89 20.36
C PHE A 49 4.52 -1.84 19.16
N PHE A 50 5.12 -3.04 19.23
CA PHE A 50 5.02 -4.00 18.13
C PHE A 50 3.59 -4.53 17.94
N LEU A 51 2.84 -4.73 19.03
CA LEU A 51 1.46 -5.22 18.96
C LEU A 51 0.55 -4.24 18.21
N VAL A 52 0.70 -2.92 18.42
CA VAL A 52 -0.05 -1.90 17.66
C VAL A 52 0.25 -1.99 16.16
N TRP A 53 1.51 -2.14 15.78
CA TRP A 53 1.89 -2.27 14.36
C TRP A 53 1.36 -3.56 13.72
N ILE A 54 1.42 -4.68 14.44
CA ILE A 54 0.90 -5.96 13.95
C ILE A 54 -0.62 -5.89 13.76
N LEU A 55 -1.35 -5.40 14.76
CA LEU A 55 -2.81 -5.24 14.67
C LEU A 55 -3.21 -4.27 13.56
N GLY A 56 -2.50 -3.13 13.44
CA GLY A 56 -2.69 -2.19 12.34
C GLY A 56 -2.49 -2.85 10.98
N GLY A 57 -1.44 -3.66 10.83
CA GLY A 57 -1.18 -4.42 9.61
C GLY A 57 -2.29 -5.42 9.27
N ILE A 58 -2.84 -6.12 10.27
CA ILE A 58 -3.98 -7.05 10.07
C ILE A 58 -5.22 -6.29 9.59
N VAL A 59 -5.54 -5.15 10.21
CA VAL A 59 -6.66 -4.30 9.79
C VAL A 59 -6.47 -3.80 8.36
N SER A 60 -5.26 -3.31 8.02
CA SER A 60 -4.93 -2.89 6.67
C SER A 60 -5.03 -4.03 5.64
N LEU A 61 -4.64 -5.26 6.01
CA LEU A 61 -4.77 -6.43 5.13
C LEU A 61 -6.24 -6.71 4.78
N PHE A 62 -7.13 -6.71 5.77
CA PHE A 62 -8.57 -6.92 5.50
C PHE A 62 -9.17 -5.80 4.63
N GLY A 63 -8.75 -4.56 4.86
CA GLY A 63 -9.13 -3.44 3.99
C GLY A 63 -8.64 -3.62 2.56
N ALA A 64 -7.37 -4.00 2.39
CA ALA A 64 -6.77 -4.24 1.08
C ALA A 64 -7.47 -5.38 0.32
N LEU A 65 -7.78 -6.50 0.99
CA LEU A 65 -8.53 -7.62 0.40
C LEU A 65 -9.94 -7.19 -0.01
N SER A 66 -10.62 -6.40 0.82
CA SER A 66 -11.96 -5.90 0.50
C SER A 66 -11.97 -5.02 -0.75
N VAL A 67 -10.96 -4.15 -0.90
CA VAL A 67 -10.79 -3.32 -2.11
C VAL A 67 -10.38 -4.16 -3.32
N ALA A 68 -9.54 -5.18 -3.13
CA ALA A 68 -9.16 -6.11 -4.18
C ALA A 68 -10.38 -6.86 -4.75
N GLU A 69 -11.28 -7.35 -3.88
CA GLU A 69 -12.53 -8.02 -4.29
C GLU A 69 -13.48 -7.08 -5.04
N LEU A 70 -13.51 -5.78 -4.70
CA LEU A 70 -14.31 -4.79 -5.44
C LEU A 70 -13.74 -4.44 -6.82
N GLY A 71 -12.43 -4.59 -7.00
CA GLY A 71 -11.72 -4.25 -8.23
C GLY A 71 -11.47 -5.43 -9.18
N ALA A 72 -11.71 -6.67 -8.71
CA ALA A 72 -11.60 -7.91 -9.48
C ALA A 72 -12.82 -8.12 -10.39
#